data_AF-A0A392U5H3-F1
#
_entry.id   AF-A0A392U5H3-F1
#
_cell.length_a   1.000
_cell.length_b   1.000
_cell.length_c   1.000
_cell.angle_alpha   90.00
_cell.angle_beta   90.00
_cell.angle_gamma   90.00
#
_symmetry.space_group_name_H-M   'P 1'
#
loop_
_entity.id
_entity.type
_entity.pdbx_description
1 polymer ?
#
loop_
_entity_poly.entity_id
_entity_poly.type
_entity_poly.pdbx_seq_one_letter_code
_entity_poly.pdbx_strand_id
1 'polypeptide(L)'
;SKKEHKEDKKLRKENKESDEASKEIPRPIPDGEFELILLGEDPRKRVKIDTGLPDLARKQLKACLRENADLFAWSTVEMPDM
;
A
#
# COMPACT_ATOMS: atom_id res chain seq x y z
N SER A 1 -25.28 -38.58 24.08
CA SER A 1 -25.04 -37.63 22.97
C SER A 1 -23.80 -36.82 23.32
N LYS A 2 -22.57 -37.04 22.83
CA LYS A 2 -22.03 -37.29 21.48
C LYS A 2 -22.43 -36.23 20.45
N LYS A 3 -22.00 -34.96 20.64
CA LYS A 3 -21.97 -33.97 19.52
C LYS A 3 -21.18 -32.66 19.77
N GLU A 4 -20.08 -32.63 20.51
CA GLU A 4 -19.35 -31.35 20.75
C GLU A 4 -17.84 -31.40 20.45
N HIS A 5 -17.39 -32.28 19.54
CA HIS A 5 -15.95 -32.44 19.26
C HIS A 5 -15.59 -32.40 17.77
N LYS A 6 -16.38 -31.64 16.98
CA LYS A 6 -16.18 -31.53 15.51
C LYS A 6 -15.82 -30.11 15.03
N GLU A 7 -15.96 -29.07 15.86
CA GLU A 7 -15.75 -27.69 15.42
C GLU A 7 -14.30 -27.18 15.62
N ASP A 8 -13.63 -27.58 16.70
CA ASP A 8 -12.24 -27.16 16.98
C ASP A 8 -11.19 -27.58 15.94
N LYS A 9 -11.45 -28.65 15.18
CA LYS A 9 -10.51 -29.12 14.15
C LYS A 9 -10.61 -28.35 12.82
N LYS A 10 -11.67 -27.56 12.60
CA LYS A 10 -11.80 -26.75 11.37
C LYS A 10 -11.15 -25.37 11.51
N LEU A 11 -11.19 -24.78 12.72
CA LEU A 11 -10.60 -23.48 13.02
C LEU A 11 -9.06 -23.46 12.93
N ARG A 12 -8.39 -24.58 13.24
CA ARG A 12 -6.92 -24.65 13.24
C ARG A 12 -6.29 -24.78 11.85
N LYS A 13 -7.07 -25.07 10.80
CA LYS A 13 -6.57 -25.19 9.42
C LYS A 13 -6.69 -23.86 8.65
N GLU A 14 -7.71 -23.05 8.94
CA GLU A 14 -7.91 -21.73 8.31
C GLU A 14 -6.89 -20.66 8.80
N ASN A 15 -6.40 -20.78 10.04
CA ASN A 15 -5.38 -19.87 10.59
C ASN A 15 -3.97 -20.07 10.03
N LYS A 16 -3.70 -21.16 9.29
CA LYS A 16 -2.37 -21.39 8.69
C LYS A 16 -2.27 -20.87 7.26
N GLU A 17 -3.42 -20.70 6.58
CA GLU A 17 -3.50 -20.20 5.20
C GLU A 17 -3.58 -18.66 5.16
N SER A 18 -4.19 -18.05 6.18
CA SER A 18 -4.25 -16.60 6.36
C SER A 18 -2.90 -16.00 6.78
N ASP A 19 -2.07 -16.75 7.49
CA ASP A 19 -0.71 -16.31 7.90
C ASP A 19 0.24 -16.20 6.68
N GLU A 20 0.12 -17.13 5.72
CA GLU A 20 0.90 -17.13 4.48
C GLU A 20 0.46 -16.01 3.51
N ALA A 21 -0.82 -15.67 3.47
CA ALA A 21 -1.36 -14.59 2.64
C ALA A 21 -1.10 -13.19 3.20
N SER A 22 -0.80 -13.09 4.51
CA SER A 22 -0.52 -11.83 5.22
C SER A 22 0.97 -11.46 5.24
N LYS A 23 1.82 -12.25 4.58
CA LYS A 23 3.25 -11.96 4.45
C LYS A 23 3.41 -10.65 3.68
N GLU A 24 3.59 -9.55 4.40
CA GLU A 24 3.99 -8.28 3.80
C GLU A 24 5.27 -8.52 3.01
N ILE A 25 5.16 -8.47 1.68
CA ILE A 25 6.33 -8.42 0.81
C ILE A 25 7.05 -7.13 1.20
N PRO A 26 8.32 -7.20 1.67
CA PRO A 26 9.04 -6.01 2.07
C PRO A 26 9.09 -5.07 0.88
N ARG A 27 8.37 -3.95 0.99
CA ARG A 27 8.35 -2.93 -0.06
C ARG A 27 9.78 -2.38 -0.17
N PRO A 28 10.38 -2.36 -1.37
CA PRO A 28 11.70 -1.79 -1.53
C PRO A 28 11.69 -0.36 -1.02
N ILE A 29 12.50 -0.12 0.02
CA ILE A 29 12.75 1.21 0.53
C ILE A 29 13.81 1.81 -0.38
N PRO A 30 13.63 3.02 -0.92
CA PRO A 30 14.69 3.67 -1.68
C PRO A 30 15.93 3.82 -0.78
N ASP A 31 17.06 3.26 -1.21
CA ASP A 31 18.35 3.34 -0.49
C ASP A 31 19.04 4.72 -0.65
N GLY A 32 18.34 5.72 -1.21
CA GLY A 32 18.85 7.05 -1.54
C GLY A 32 18.03 8.19 -0.92
N GLU A 33 18.58 9.40 -1.01
CA GLU A 33 17.93 10.61 -0.51
C GLU A 33 16.68 10.94 -1.32
N PHE A 34 15.55 11.09 -0.64
CA PHE A 34 14.27 11.41 -1.27
C PHE A 34 13.63 12.64 -0.63
N GLU A 35 12.78 13.31 -1.40
CA GLU A 35 11.88 14.33 -0.90
C GLU A 35 10.46 13.78 -0.77
N LEU A 36 9.72 14.29 0.23
CA LEU A 36 8.30 14.01 0.39
C LEU A 36 7.48 15.12 -0.27
N ILE A 37 6.63 14.73 -1.21
CA ILE A 37 5.74 15.65 -1.94
C ILE A 37 4.29 15.35 -1.56
N LEU A 38 3.54 16.38 -1.21
CA LEU A 38 2.08 16.32 -1.09
C LEU A 38 1.44 16.39 -2.49
N LEU A 39 0.54 15.45 -2.78
CA LEU A 39 -0.24 15.43 -4.03
C LEU A 39 -1.63 16.07 -3.88
N GLY A 40 -2.06 16.43 -2.67
CA GLY A 40 -3.33 17.11 -2.41
C GLY A 40 -3.38 17.76 -1.03
N GLU A 41 -4.58 18.09 -0.55
CA GLU A 41 -4.79 18.72 0.77
C GLU A 41 -4.60 17.75 1.93
N ASP A 42 -4.89 16.46 1.73
CA ASP A 42 -4.76 15.45 2.76
C ASP A 42 -3.27 15.18 3.06
N PRO A 43 -2.79 15.39 4.31
CA PRO A 43 -1.41 15.14 4.69
C PRO A 43 -0.99 13.68 4.53
N ARG A 44 -1.91 12.73 4.37
CA ARG A 44 -1.63 11.31 4.11
C ARG A 44 -1.27 11.03 2.65
N LYS A 45 -1.69 11.90 1.72
CA LYS A 45 -1.49 11.73 0.27
C LYS A 45 -0.09 12.22 -0.16
N ARG A 46 0.94 11.57 0.39
CA ARG A 46 2.36 11.89 0.17
C ARG A 46 3.08 10.82 -0.66
N VAL A 47 3.99 11.28 -1.51
CA VAL A 47 4.89 10.42 -2.29
C VAL A 47 6.35 10.74 -1.99
N LYS A 48 7.20 9.72 -2.03
CA LYS A 48 8.66 9.85 -1.96
C LYS A 48 9.21 9.91 -3.38
N ILE A 49 9.97 10.95 -3.70
CA ILE A 49 10.64 11.10 -5.01
C ILE A 49 12.14 11.19 -4.76
N ASP A 50 12.92 10.39 -5.49
CA ASP A 50 14.37 10.39 -5.39
C ASP A 50 14.96 11.75 -5.83
N THR A 51 15.88 12.28 -5.03
CA THR A 51 16.58 13.54 -5.31
C THR A 51 17.66 13.39 -6.38
N GLY A 52 18.11 12.15 -6.66
CA GLY A 52 19.05 11.83 -7.73
C GLY A 52 18.51 12.04 -9.15
N LEU A 53 17.19 12.23 -9.31
CA LEU A 53 16.58 12.49 -10.62
C LEU A 53 17.04 13.83 -11.21
N PRO A 54 17.25 13.91 -12.54
CA PRO A 54 17.49 15.18 -13.22
C PRO A 54 16.37 16.18 -12.92
N ASP A 55 16.71 17.46 -12.76
CA ASP A 55 15.77 18.48 -12.28
C ASP A 55 14.52 18.60 -13.16
N LEU A 56 14.69 18.55 -14.49
CA LEU A 56 13.57 18.57 -15.42
C LEU A 56 12.63 17.38 -15.22
N ALA A 57 13.18 16.16 -15.16
CA ALA A 57 12.41 14.94 -14.96
C ALA A 57 11.66 14.96 -13.62
N ARG A 58 12.32 15.42 -12.55
CA ARG A 58 11.72 15.56 -11.22
C ARG A 58 10.57 16.58 -11.21
N LYS A 59 10.72 17.73 -11.89
CA LYS A 59 9.65 18.73 -12.03
C LYS A 59 8.46 18.19 -12.82
N GLN A 60 8.72 17.54 -13.95
CA GLN A 60 7.68 16.93 -14.78
C GLN A 60 6.94 15.83 -14.04
N LEU A 61 7.65 14.96 -13.31
CA LEU A 61 7.07 13.91 -12.49
C LEU A 61 6.15 14.49 -11.41
N LYS A 62 6.60 15.53 -10.68
CA LYS A 62 5.76 16.21 -9.68
C LYS A 62 4.48 16.79 -10.26
N ALA A 63 4.57 17.44 -11.43
CA ALA A 63 3.41 18.01 -12.11
C ALA A 63 2.41 16.91 -12.49
N CYS A 64 2.90 15.87 -13.17
CA CYS A 64 2.09 14.72 -13.58
C CYS A 64 1.40 14.05 -12.38
N LEU A 65 2.11 13.78 -11.29
CA LEU A 65 1.53 13.16 -10.10
C LEU A 65 0.44 14.01 -9.45
N ARG A 66 0.60 15.35 -9.44
CA ARG A 66 -0.39 16.27 -8.86
C ARG A 66 -1.63 16.40 -9.74
N GLU A 67 -1.44 16.47 -11.05
CA GLU A 67 -2.55 16.52 -12.01
C GLU A 67 -3.42 15.27 -11.99
N ASN A 68 -2.85 14.14 -11.56
CA ASN A 68 -3.52 12.83 -11.50
C ASN A 68 -3.80 12.38 -10.06
N ALA A 69 -3.80 13.28 -9.07
CA ALA A 69 -3.87 12.92 -7.65
C ALA A 69 -5.15 12.17 -7.25
N ASP A 70 -6.23 12.38 -8.01
CA ASP A 70 -7.55 11.75 -7.88
C ASP A 70 -7.63 10.34 -8.48
N LEU A 71 -6.69 9.97 -9.36
CA LEU A 71 -6.63 8.63 -9.96
C LEU A 71 -6.08 7.56 -9.01
N PHE A 72 -5.40 7.96 -7.93
CA PHE A 72 -4.80 7.03 -6.98
C PHE A 72 -5.80 6.69 -5.86
N ALA A 73 -5.97 5.41 -5.58
CA ALA A 73 -6.57 4.94 -4.34
C ALA A 73 -5.51 4.99 -3.22
N TRP A 74 -5.71 5.86 -2.24
CA TRP A 74 -4.80 6.08 -1.11
C TRP A 74 -5.10 5.18 0.08
N SER A 75 -6.23 4.49 0.04
CA SER A 75 -6.64 3.50 1.03
C SER A 75 -7.45 2.39 0.39
N THR A 76 -7.63 1.30 1.12
CA THR A 76 -8.50 0.19 0.70
C THR A 76 -9.96 0.59 0.56
N VAL A 77 -10.40 1.64 1.24
CA VAL A 77 -11.77 2.17 1.16
C VAL A 77 -12.00 2.97 -0.13
N GLU A 78 -10.93 3.53 -0.71
CA GLU A 78 -11.01 4.26 -1.99
C GLU A 78 -10.93 3.32 -3.20
N MET A 79 -10.57 2.04 -3.00
CA MET A 79 -10.61 1.06 -4.08
C MET A 79 -12.06 0.62 -4.32
N PRO A 80 -12.55 0.60 -5.58
CA PRO A 80 -13.85 0.01 -5.88
C PRO A 80 -13.83 -1.46 -5.46
N ASP A 81 -14.89 -1.90 -4.78
CA ASP A 81 -15.03 -3.27 -4.29
C ASP A 81 -14.62 -4.27 -5.41
N MET A 82 -13.54 -5.03 -5.16
CA MET A 82 -13.01 -6.05 -6.07
C MET A 82 -13.83 -7.33 -6.02
#